data_AF-A0A3B6VLL3-F1
#
_entry.id   AF-A0A3B6VLL3-F1
#
_cell.length_a   1.000
_cell.length_b   1.000
_cell.length_c   1.000
_cell.angle_alpha   90.00
_cell.angle_beta   90.00
_cell.angle_gamma   90.00
#
_symmetry.space_group_name_H-M   'P 1'
#
loop_
_entity.id
_entity.type
_entity.pdbx_description
1 polymer ?
#
loop_
_entity_poly.entity_id
_entity_poly.type
_entity_poly.pdbx_seq_one_letter_code
_entity_poly.pdbx_strand_id
1 'polypeptide(L)'
;MVNDSYGITQDERNFLHACRYGQMYVIEELIDKVNINVQDEEDGFTPLMNAVTEGEIEVVKILLEHNADVIKIKDNKGRNAFFWAAVLDELEILKLFEKYNPDFNVSDNYGSNVFFFTRKKETVNYFLQHGADINKKNKSGRTPLIQHSLAYENQEHVKFLLEKGADINAQDNEGVTTLMFAVQTDKVQIIDICLSENADINIKDNEGKTALFHTISSFGVLENVKAMTEDMFGDHAKTDYIKDYMNQKKMEETDRAIRLIKLLVSNGADINAQDNKGNTLLMYAIELRNEPLINEILKLNPDVNIKNKKGKTANDMAKEYGYKIVK
;
A
#
# COMPACT_ATOMS: atom_id res chain seq x y z
N MET A 1 -34.67 -3.16 37.72
CA MET A 1 -34.25 -2.38 36.55
C MET A 1 -32.76 -2.13 36.67
N VAL A 2 -31.97 -2.97 36.01
CA VAL A 2 -30.61 -2.63 35.57
C VAL A 2 -30.61 -3.04 34.11
N ASN A 3 -30.84 -2.06 33.24
CA ASN A 3 -30.61 -2.18 31.81
C ASN A 3 -29.10 -1.95 31.64
N ASP A 4 -28.31 -3.02 31.59
CA ASP A 4 -26.93 -2.93 31.14
C ASP A 4 -26.85 -3.50 29.73
N SER A 5 -26.67 -2.59 28.78
CA SER A 5 -26.62 -2.77 27.34
C SER A 5 -25.28 -3.36 26.88
N TYR A 6 -25.03 -4.65 27.16
CA TYR A 6 -23.85 -5.34 26.66
C TYR A 6 -24.26 -6.62 25.91
N GLY A 7 -23.87 -6.69 24.64
CA GLY A 7 -24.42 -7.43 23.52
C GLY A 7 -24.36 -8.96 23.55
N ILE A 8 -23.74 -9.60 24.56
CA ILE A 8 -23.64 -11.07 24.70
C ILE A 8 -23.57 -11.52 26.17
N THR A 9 -24.01 -12.75 26.46
CA THR A 9 -24.03 -13.35 27.81
C THR A 9 -22.63 -13.71 28.32
N GLN A 10 -22.49 -13.93 29.65
CA GLN A 10 -21.22 -14.36 30.23
C GLN A 10 -20.79 -15.75 29.73
N ASP A 11 -21.74 -16.67 29.52
CA ASP A 11 -21.44 -18.00 28.97
C ASP A 11 -20.94 -17.89 27.53
N GLU A 12 -21.52 -17.00 26.72
CA GLU A 12 -21.00 -16.72 25.37
C GLU A 12 -19.59 -16.11 25.39
N ARG A 13 -19.30 -15.19 26.33
CA ARG A 13 -17.94 -14.65 26.52
C ARG A 13 -16.95 -15.75 26.91
N ASN A 14 -17.34 -16.62 27.84
CA ASN A 14 -16.53 -17.76 28.26
C ASN A 14 -16.30 -18.73 27.11
N PHE A 15 -17.33 -18.99 26.29
CA PHE A 15 -17.25 -19.85 25.11
C PHE A 15 -16.34 -19.28 24.03
N LEU A 16 -16.44 -17.99 23.72
CA LEU A 16 -15.54 -17.28 22.80
C LEU A 16 -14.07 -17.41 23.25
N HIS A 17 -13.80 -17.19 24.54
CA HIS A 17 -12.46 -17.31 25.11
C HIS A 17 -11.96 -18.77 25.12
N ALA A 18 -12.83 -19.71 25.46
CA ALA A 18 -12.51 -21.14 25.46
C ALA A 18 -12.14 -21.64 24.07
N CYS A 19 -12.88 -21.22 23.03
CA CYS A 19 -12.58 -21.56 21.64
C CYS A 19 -11.28 -20.94 21.15
N ARG A 20 -10.94 -19.74 21.62
CA ARG A 20 -9.65 -19.10 21.33
C ARG A 20 -8.47 -19.91 21.87
N TYR A 21 -8.55 -20.37 23.11
CA TYR A 21 -7.41 -20.99 23.81
C TYR A 21 -7.52 -22.52 23.95
N GLY A 22 -8.32 -23.18 23.11
CA GLY A 22 -8.39 -24.64 23.09
C GLY A 22 -8.93 -25.28 24.39
N GLN A 23 -9.75 -24.58 25.18
CA GLN A 23 -10.22 -25.05 26.49
C GLN A 23 -11.36 -26.08 26.34
N MET A 24 -11.01 -27.30 25.93
CA MET A 24 -11.97 -28.32 25.49
C MET A 24 -13.10 -28.62 26.49
N TYR A 25 -12.77 -28.72 27.78
CA TYR A 25 -13.77 -28.94 28.83
C TYR A 25 -14.86 -27.85 28.85
N VAL A 26 -14.48 -26.58 28.71
CA VAL A 26 -15.42 -25.45 28.72
C VAL A 26 -16.23 -25.43 27.42
N ILE A 27 -15.61 -25.77 26.29
CA ILE A 27 -16.27 -25.87 24.99
C ILE A 27 -17.35 -26.95 25.05
N GLU A 28 -17.00 -28.17 25.45
CA GLU A 28 -17.94 -29.30 25.58
C GLU A 28 -19.08 -28.99 26.55
N GLU A 29 -18.82 -28.25 27.63
CA GLU A 29 -19.85 -27.87 28.59
C GLU A 29 -20.85 -26.84 28.03
N LEU A 30 -20.41 -25.92 27.17
CA LEU A 30 -21.18 -24.76 26.73
C LEU A 30 -21.72 -24.84 25.30
N ILE A 31 -21.17 -25.69 24.44
CA ILE A 31 -21.44 -25.68 22.99
C ILE A 31 -22.92 -25.82 22.63
N ASP A 32 -23.68 -26.61 23.39
CA ASP A 32 -25.13 -26.81 23.18
C ASP A 32 -26.00 -25.78 23.93
N LYS A 33 -25.39 -24.89 24.73
CA LYS A 33 -26.08 -23.92 25.60
C LYS A 33 -26.01 -22.49 25.08
N VAL A 34 -25.06 -22.18 24.20
CA VAL A 34 -24.81 -20.83 23.70
C VAL A 34 -25.03 -20.73 22.19
N ASN A 35 -25.13 -19.51 21.68
CA ASN A 35 -25.10 -19.30 20.24
C ASN A 35 -23.70 -19.63 19.69
N ILE A 36 -23.58 -20.72 18.93
CA ILE A 36 -22.32 -21.16 18.27
C ILE A 36 -21.68 -20.06 17.39
N ASN A 37 -22.51 -19.13 16.93
CA ASN A 37 -22.18 -18.04 16.02
C ASN A 37 -22.20 -16.67 16.71
N VAL A 38 -22.11 -16.64 18.04
CA VAL A 38 -22.02 -15.39 18.79
C VAL A 38 -20.84 -14.54 18.31
N GLN A 39 -21.00 -13.23 18.26
CA GLN A 39 -19.92 -12.29 17.92
C GLN A 39 -19.49 -11.53 19.16
N ASP A 40 -18.18 -11.40 19.38
CA ASP A 40 -17.70 -10.50 20.43
C ASP A 40 -18.06 -9.02 20.12
N GLU A 41 -18.00 -8.18 21.15
CA GLU A 41 -18.39 -6.78 21.05
C GLU A 41 -17.27 -5.86 20.50
N GLU A 42 -16.02 -6.34 20.46
CA GLU A 42 -14.84 -5.53 20.14
C GLU A 42 -14.58 -5.52 18.63
N ASP A 43 -14.36 -6.69 18.06
CA ASP A 43 -13.99 -6.91 16.67
C ASP A 43 -15.05 -7.70 15.89
N GLY A 44 -16.04 -8.27 16.59
CA GLY A 44 -17.11 -9.06 15.97
C GLY A 44 -16.65 -10.46 15.57
N PHE A 45 -15.65 -11.04 16.25
CA PHE A 45 -15.20 -12.39 15.96
C PHE A 45 -16.19 -13.42 16.51
N THR A 46 -16.33 -14.50 15.75
CA THR A 46 -17.05 -15.69 16.20
C THR A 46 -16.12 -16.66 16.92
N PRO A 47 -16.66 -17.64 17.68
CA PRO A 47 -15.86 -18.74 18.23
C PRO A 47 -15.01 -19.44 17.16
N LEU A 48 -15.57 -19.63 15.95
CA LEU A 48 -14.85 -20.23 14.83
C LEU A 48 -13.68 -19.35 14.36
N MET A 49 -13.89 -18.04 14.22
CA MET A 49 -12.80 -17.12 13.88
C MET A 49 -11.68 -17.15 14.91
N ASN A 50 -12.02 -17.14 16.21
CA ASN A 50 -11.04 -17.23 17.29
C ASN A 50 -10.22 -18.53 17.23
N ALA A 51 -10.88 -19.68 17.06
CA ALA A 51 -10.21 -20.97 16.93
C ALA A 51 -9.30 -21.01 15.68
N VAL A 52 -9.75 -20.45 14.56
CA VAL A 52 -8.93 -20.31 13.35
C VAL A 52 -7.72 -19.41 13.61
N THR A 53 -7.87 -18.32 14.36
CA THR A 53 -6.77 -17.38 14.58
C THR A 53 -5.62 -17.90 15.42
N GLU A 54 -5.90 -18.89 16.25
CA GLU A 54 -4.92 -19.52 17.14
C GLU A 54 -4.50 -20.93 16.62
N GLY A 55 -5.00 -21.35 15.45
CA GLY A 55 -4.65 -22.64 14.83
C GLY A 55 -5.22 -23.86 15.54
N GLU A 56 -6.30 -23.69 16.32
CA GLU A 56 -6.92 -24.74 17.14
C GLU A 56 -7.77 -25.70 16.30
N ILE A 57 -7.12 -26.58 15.53
CA ILE A 57 -7.75 -27.48 14.54
C ILE A 57 -8.85 -28.35 15.15
N GLU A 58 -8.64 -28.91 16.34
CA GLU A 58 -9.65 -29.77 16.99
C GLU A 58 -10.88 -28.96 17.42
N VAL A 59 -10.70 -27.73 17.90
CA VAL A 59 -11.81 -26.81 18.18
C VAL A 59 -12.54 -26.45 16.89
N VAL A 60 -11.82 -26.15 15.81
CA VAL A 60 -12.43 -25.89 14.49
C VAL A 60 -13.31 -27.07 14.07
N LYS A 61 -12.83 -28.31 14.17
CA LYS A 61 -13.62 -29.51 13.83
C LYS A 61 -14.90 -29.60 14.65
N ILE A 62 -14.81 -29.44 15.97
CA ILE A 62 -15.97 -29.47 16.88
C ILE A 62 -16.98 -28.39 16.52
N LEU A 63 -16.53 -27.15 16.29
CA LEU A 63 -17.41 -26.04 15.90
C LEU A 63 -18.10 -26.30 14.56
N LEU A 64 -17.39 -26.88 13.58
CA LEU A 64 -17.96 -27.26 12.28
C LEU A 64 -18.99 -28.39 12.38
N GLU A 65 -18.79 -29.36 13.27
CA GLU A 65 -19.76 -30.44 13.57
C GLU A 65 -21.05 -29.87 14.17
N HIS A 66 -20.95 -28.75 14.91
CA HIS A 66 -22.08 -28.02 15.48
C HIS A 66 -22.60 -26.89 14.56
N ASN A 67 -22.27 -26.94 13.27
CA ASN A 67 -22.75 -26.02 12.23
C ASN A 67 -22.36 -24.54 12.44
N ALA A 68 -21.18 -24.26 12.99
CA ALA A 68 -20.61 -22.92 12.98
C ALA A 68 -20.51 -22.37 11.53
N ASP A 69 -20.83 -21.09 11.36
CA ASP A 69 -20.89 -20.45 10.06
C ASP A 69 -19.48 -20.05 9.56
N VAL A 70 -19.08 -20.61 8.42
CA VAL A 70 -17.76 -20.41 7.81
C VAL A 70 -17.68 -19.14 6.95
N ILE A 71 -18.80 -18.71 6.35
CA ILE A 71 -18.81 -17.85 5.16
C ILE A 71 -19.63 -16.56 5.33
N LYS A 72 -20.83 -16.65 5.90
CA LYS A 72 -21.82 -15.57 5.96
C LYS A 72 -21.52 -14.56 7.05
N ILE A 73 -21.06 -15.02 8.22
CA ILE A 73 -20.75 -14.13 9.35
C ILE A 73 -19.39 -13.48 9.13
N LYS A 74 -19.34 -12.18 9.37
CA LYS A 74 -18.17 -11.34 9.13
C LYS A 74 -17.86 -10.50 10.36
N ASP A 75 -16.56 -10.33 10.61
CA ASP A 75 -16.06 -9.40 11.61
C ASP A 75 -16.33 -7.94 11.23
N ASN A 76 -15.94 -7.00 12.09
CA ASN A 76 -16.11 -5.55 11.87
C ASN A 76 -15.33 -5.02 10.65
N LYS A 77 -14.40 -5.80 10.10
CA LYS A 77 -13.67 -5.50 8.87
C LYS A 77 -14.23 -6.22 7.65
N GLY A 78 -15.30 -7.00 7.78
CA GLY A 78 -15.93 -7.70 6.65
C GLY A 78 -15.30 -9.05 6.30
N ARG A 79 -14.51 -9.64 7.20
CA ARG A 79 -13.78 -10.90 7.00
C ARG A 79 -14.53 -12.05 7.67
N ASN A 80 -14.70 -13.16 6.95
CA ASN A 80 -15.29 -14.39 7.48
C ASN A 80 -14.19 -15.36 7.98
N ALA A 81 -14.58 -16.51 8.55
CA ALA A 81 -13.62 -17.50 9.05
C ALA A 81 -12.69 -18.04 7.94
N PHE A 82 -13.22 -18.24 6.72
CA PHE A 82 -12.41 -18.65 5.56
C PHE A 82 -11.34 -17.62 5.19
N PHE A 83 -11.68 -16.33 5.22
CA PHE A 83 -10.71 -15.25 5.01
C PHE A 83 -9.58 -15.30 6.04
N TRP A 84 -9.91 -15.51 7.32
CA TRP A 84 -8.92 -15.61 8.39
C TRP A 84 -7.98 -16.79 8.22
N ALA A 85 -8.52 -17.97 7.88
CA ALA A 85 -7.70 -19.15 7.59
C ALA A 85 -6.70 -18.89 6.45
N ALA A 86 -7.11 -18.11 5.44
CA ALA A 86 -6.23 -17.72 4.35
C ALA A 86 -5.10 -16.78 4.76
N VAL A 87 -5.42 -15.69 5.47
CA VAL A 87 -4.39 -14.69 5.81
C VAL A 87 -3.40 -15.18 6.87
N LEU A 88 -3.77 -16.22 7.62
CA LEU A 88 -2.92 -16.88 8.61
C LEU A 88 -2.19 -18.12 8.07
N ASP A 89 -2.40 -18.49 6.81
CA ASP A 89 -1.76 -19.66 6.17
C ASP A 89 -2.14 -21.01 6.80
N GLU A 90 -3.36 -21.11 7.32
CA GLU A 90 -3.91 -22.32 7.92
C GLU A 90 -4.48 -23.27 6.84
N LEU A 91 -3.59 -23.87 6.04
CA LEU A 91 -3.97 -24.71 4.89
C LEU A 91 -4.82 -25.93 5.26
N GLU A 92 -4.62 -26.51 6.44
CA GLU A 92 -5.45 -27.62 6.90
C GLU A 92 -6.88 -27.16 7.16
N ILE A 93 -7.06 -26.02 7.83
CA ILE A 93 -8.36 -25.40 8.06
C ILE A 93 -9.01 -24.97 6.74
N LEU A 94 -8.26 -24.38 5.80
CA LEU A 94 -8.77 -24.02 4.48
C LEU A 94 -9.38 -25.22 3.74
N LYS A 95 -8.72 -26.39 3.82
CA LYS A 95 -9.23 -27.64 3.23
C LYS A 95 -10.48 -28.14 3.94
N LEU A 96 -10.57 -28.01 5.27
CA LEU A 96 -11.80 -28.33 6.00
C LEU A 96 -12.98 -27.45 5.56
N PHE A 97 -12.70 -26.21 5.16
CA PHE A 97 -13.71 -25.24 4.72
C PHE A 97 -14.18 -25.44 3.26
N GLU A 98 -13.47 -26.19 2.41
CA GLU A 98 -13.85 -26.41 0.99
C GLU A 98 -15.27 -26.95 0.83
N LYS A 99 -15.71 -27.87 1.71
CA LYS A 99 -17.05 -28.48 1.65
C LYS A 99 -18.20 -27.48 1.81
N TYR A 100 -17.90 -26.26 2.29
CA TYR A 100 -18.87 -25.18 2.42
C TYR A 100 -18.93 -24.28 1.17
N ASN A 101 -18.17 -24.61 0.12
CA ASN A 101 -18.11 -23.89 -1.16
C ASN A 101 -17.79 -22.40 -0.99
N PRO A 102 -16.63 -22.06 -0.38
CA PRO A 102 -16.24 -20.68 -0.15
C PRO A 102 -15.93 -19.95 -1.47
N ASP A 103 -16.15 -18.64 -1.50
CA ASP A 103 -15.68 -17.77 -2.57
C ASP A 103 -14.19 -17.46 -2.39
N PHE A 104 -13.35 -17.98 -3.29
CA PHE A 104 -11.90 -17.72 -3.28
C PHE A 104 -11.53 -16.27 -3.66
N ASN A 105 -12.49 -15.49 -4.14
CA ASN A 105 -12.35 -14.05 -4.36
C ASN A 105 -12.95 -13.21 -3.21
N VAL A 106 -13.18 -13.82 -2.04
CA VAL A 106 -13.66 -13.11 -0.84
C VAL A 106 -12.82 -11.87 -0.54
N SER A 107 -13.51 -10.78 -0.19
CA SER A 107 -12.89 -9.50 0.15
C SER A 107 -13.43 -8.93 1.45
N ASP A 108 -12.58 -8.17 2.13
CA ASP A 108 -12.95 -7.37 3.29
C ASP A 108 -13.78 -6.12 2.92
N ASN A 109 -14.13 -5.31 3.92
CA ASN A 109 -14.87 -4.05 3.75
C ASN A 109 -14.09 -2.98 2.98
N TYR A 110 -12.78 -3.16 2.78
CA TYR A 110 -11.94 -2.30 1.96
C TYR A 110 -11.83 -2.81 0.51
N GLY A 111 -12.49 -3.92 0.18
CA GLY A 111 -12.41 -4.57 -1.13
C GLY A 111 -11.11 -5.35 -1.36
N SER A 112 -10.29 -5.53 -0.31
CA SER A 112 -9.03 -6.26 -0.37
C SER A 112 -9.31 -7.76 -0.26
N ASN A 113 -8.86 -8.54 -1.23
CA ASN A 113 -8.90 -10.00 -1.13
C ASN A 113 -7.72 -10.53 -0.30
N VAL A 114 -7.64 -11.85 -0.14
CA VAL A 114 -6.64 -12.49 0.71
C VAL A 114 -5.19 -12.18 0.31
N PHE A 115 -4.95 -11.93 -1.00
CA PHE A 115 -3.62 -11.63 -1.53
C PHE A 115 -3.04 -10.30 -1.06
N PHE A 116 -3.85 -9.39 -0.48
CA PHE A 116 -3.32 -8.15 0.13
C PHE A 116 -2.60 -8.40 1.47
N PHE A 117 -2.77 -9.59 2.04
CA PHE A 117 -2.35 -9.90 3.41
C PHE A 117 -1.41 -11.10 3.47
N THR A 118 -1.69 -12.17 2.72
CA THR A 118 -0.85 -13.37 2.74
C THR A 118 0.52 -13.13 2.15
N ARG A 119 1.55 -13.74 2.74
CA ARG A 119 2.93 -13.75 2.20
C ARG A 119 3.42 -15.14 1.84
N LYS A 120 2.61 -16.15 2.13
CA LYS A 120 3.01 -17.56 2.09
C LYS A 120 2.72 -18.12 0.71
N LYS A 121 3.74 -18.72 0.10
CA LYS A 121 3.68 -19.15 -1.30
C LYS A 121 2.62 -20.23 -1.47
N GLU A 122 2.46 -21.07 -0.46
CA GLU A 122 1.53 -22.18 -0.40
C GLU A 122 0.09 -21.68 -0.45
N THR A 123 -0.31 -20.75 0.43
CA THR A 123 -1.63 -20.10 0.37
C THR A 123 -1.85 -19.38 -0.96
N VAL A 124 -0.86 -18.63 -1.45
CA VAL A 124 -1.02 -17.94 -2.75
C VAL A 124 -1.31 -18.93 -3.87
N ASN A 125 -0.51 -19.99 -3.97
CA ASN A 125 -0.71 -21.04 -4.99
C ASN A 125 -2.06 -21.73 -4.83
N TYR A 126 -2.48 -22.03 -3.61
CA TYR A 126 -3.77 -22.68 -3.32
C TYR A 126 -4.95 -21.83 -3.79
N PHE A 127 -4.94 -20.53 -3.52
CA PHE A 127 -6.00 -19.61 -3.99
C PHE A 127 -5.99 -19.44 -5.52
N LEU A 128 -4.81 -19.35 -6.14
CA LEU A 128 -4.69 -19.26 -7.60
C LEU A 128 -5.23 -20.52 -8.31
N GLN A 129 -4.96 -21.70 -7.75
CA GLN A 129 -5.51 -22.98 -8.28
C GLN A 129 -7.04 -23.01 -8.27
N HIS A 130 -7.67 -22.26 -7.38
CA HIS A 130 -9.12 -22.11 -7.27
C HIS A 130 -9.66 -20.88 -8.02
N GLY A 131 -8.84 -20.22 -8.85
CA GLY A 131 -9.28 -19.12 -9.71
C GLY A 131 -9.42 -17.77 -9.00
N ALA A 132 -8.73 -17.57 -7.87
CA ALA A 132 -8.64 -16.25 -7.25
C ALA A 132 -7.86 -15.26 -8.14
N ASP A 133 -8.34 -14.01 -8.21
CA ASP A 133 -7.73 -12.95 -9.01
C ASP A 133 -6.59 -12.25 -8.25
N ILE A 134 -5.34 -12.49 -8.66
CA ILE A 134 -4.14 -11.85 -8.10
C ILE A 134 -4.07 -10.35 -8.37
N ASN A 135 -4.83 -9.86 -9.34
CA ASN A 135 -4.88 -8.44 -9.74
C ASN A 135 -6.14 -7.73 -9.23
N LYS A 136 -6.90 -8.36 -8.32
CA LYS A 136 -8.10 -7.77 -7.73
C LYS A 136 -7.77 -6.41 -7.11
N LYS A 137 -8.44 -5.36 -7.57
CA LYS A 137 -8.32 -4.02 -7.00
C LYS A 137 -9.18 -3.88 -5.74
N ASN A 138 -8.62 -3.27 -4.70
CA ASN A 138 -9.38 -2.82 -3.53
C ASN A 138 -10.11 -1.49 -3.81
N LYS A 139 -10.80 -0.93 -2.81
CA LYS A 139 -11.56 0.33 -2.95
C LYS A 139 -10.72 1.55 -3.30
N SER A 140 -9.40 1.51 -3.04
CA SER A 140 -8.44 2.54 -3.47
C SER A 140 -7.86 2.27 -4.86
N GLY A 141 -8.31 1.20 -5.54
CA GLY A 141 -7.80 0.79 -6.85
C GLY A 141 -6.49 0.02 -6.79
N ARG A 142 -5.89 -0.15 -5.61
CA ARG A 142 -4.60 -0.84 -5.45
C ARG A 142 -4.77 -2.32 -5.68
N THR A 143 -3.77 -2.96 -6.28
CA THR A 143 -3.64 -4.43 -6.37
C THR A 143 -2.81 -4.95 -5.19
N PRO A 144 -2.83 -6.28 -4.92
CA PRO A 144 -1.91 -6.92 -3.97
C PRO A 144 -0.44 -6.53 -4.18
N LEU A 145 0.01 -6.48 -5.44
CA LEU A 145 1.38 -6.09 -5.78
C LEU A 145 1.72 -4.67 -5.32
N ILE A 146 0.83 -3.70 -5.57
CA ILE A 146 1.01 -2.32 -5.09
C ILE A 146 1.07 -2.30 -3.56
N GLN A 147 0.15 -3.00 -2.89
CA GLN A 147 0.10 -3.04 -1.43
C GLN A 147 1.38 -3.63 -0.83
N HIS A 148 1.86 -4.75 -1.37
CA HIS A 148 3.05 -5.44 -0.87
C HIS A 148 4.35 -4.68 -1.15
N SER A 149 4.40 -3.91 -2.23
CA SER A 149 5.51 -3.00 -2.53
C SER A 149 5.63 -1.85 -1.51
N LEU A 150 4.54 -1.49 -0.82
CA LEU A 150 4.51 -0.46 0.22
C LEU A 150 4.95 -0.97 1.61
N ALA A 151 5.08 -2.27 1.83
CA ALA A 151 5.61 -2.83 3.08
C ALA A 151 7.15 -2.81 3.16
N TYR A 152 7.72 -2.79 4.37
CA TYR A 152 9.16 -2.96 4.57
C TYR A 152 9.57 -4.42 4.30
N GLU A 153 10.78 -4.60 3.73
CA GLU A 153 11.45 -5.91 3.55
C GLU A 153 10.62 -6.99 2.83
N ASN A 154 9.84 -6.61 1.81
CA ASN A 154 8.88 -7.52 1.16
C ASN A 154 9.23 -7.91 -0.29
N GLN A 155 10.51 -7.85 -0.60
CA GLN A 155 11.12 -7.97 -1.91
C GLN A 155 10.82 -9.28 -2.64
N GLU A 156 11.11 -10.39 -1.96
CA GLU A 156 11.00 -11.73 -2.49
C GLU A 156 9.55 -12.13 -2.70
N HIS A 157 8.64 -11.60 -1.87
CA HIS A 157 7.22 -11.77 -2.08
C HIS A 157 6.72 -10.97 -3.29
N VAL A 158 7.19 -9.73 -3.49
CA VAL A 158 6.86 -8.93 -4.68
C VAL A 158 7.30 -9.65 -5.96
N LYS A 159 8.54 -10.16 -6.02
CA LYS A 159 9.00 -11.00 -7.16
C LYS A 159 8.09 -12.22 -7.36
N PHE A 160 7.77 -12.91 -6.27
CA PHE A 160 6.89 -14.08 -6.33
C PHE A 160 5.48 -13.73 -6.85
N LEU A 161 4.89 -12.60 -6.46
CA LEU A 161 3.60 -12.17 -7.01
C LEU A 161 3.70 -11.90 -8.52
N LEU A 162 4.80 -11.31 -8.99
CA LEU A 162 5.06 -11.10 -10.43
C LEU A 162 5.21 -12.43 -11.18
N GLU A 163 5.96 -13.39 -10.62
CA GLU A 163 6.04 -14.76 -11.17
C GLU A 163 4.66 -15.44 -11.27
N LYS A 164 3.71 -15.05 -10.42
CA LYS A 164 2.34 -15.55 -10.41
C LYS A 164 1.37 -14.74 -11.27
N GLY A 165 1.85 -13.79 -12.05
CA GLY A 165 1.06 -13.02 -13.00
C GLY A 165 0.43 -11.75 -12.43
N ALA A 166 0.96 -11.22 -11.33
CA ALA A 166 0.61 -9.88 -10.90
C ALA A 166 1.04 -8.83 -11.96
N ASP A 167 0.17 -7.88 -12.26
CA ASP A 167 0.41 -6.84 -13.25
C ASP A 167 1.28 -5.72 -12.65
N ILE A 168 2.54 -5.66 -13.09
CA ILE A 168 3.51 -4.64 -12.69
C ILE A 168 3.08 -3.20 -13.06
N ASN A 169 2.24 -3.08 -14.09
CA ASN A 169 1.77 -1.81 -14.64
C ASN A 169 0.38 -1.41 -14.15
N ALA A 170 -0.20 -2.20 -13.22
CA ALA A 170 -1.48 -1.85 -12.63
C ALA A 170 -1.43 -0.46 -11.99
N GLN A 171 -2.49 0.31 -12.23
CA GLN A 171 -2.69 1.64 -11.67
C GLN A 171 -3.76 1.62 -10.58
N ASP A 172 -3.52 2.35 -9.49
CA ASP A 172 -4.57 2.60 -8.50
C ASP A 172 -5.61 3.63 -8.99
N ASN A 173 -6.54 4.04 -8.13
CA ASN A 173 -7.59 5.00 -8.52
C ASN A 173 -7.04 6.38 -8.91
N GLU A 174 -5.82 6.73 -8.47
CA GLU A 174 -5.13 7.97 -8.80
C GLU A 174 -4.23 7.82 -10.03
N GLY A 175 -4.25 6.65 -10.68
CA GLY A 175 -3.36 6.36 -11.81
C GLY A 175 -1.94 5.99 -11.38
N VAL A 176 -1.68 5.79 -10.09
CA VAL A 176 -0.31 5.59 -9.58
C VAL A 176 0.09 4.12 -9.71
N THR A 177 1.26 3.85 -10.28
CA THR A 177 1.81 2.49 -10.43
C THR A 177 2.72 2.10 -9.26
N THR A 178 3.09 0.82 -9.19
CA THR A 178 4.09 0.30 -8.25
C THR A 178 5.41 1.07 -8.33
N LEU A 179 5.92 1.33 -9.54
CA LEU A 179 7.17 2.06 -9.73
C LEU A 179 7.09 3.49 -9.18
N MET A 180 5.97 4.19 -9.40
CA MET A 180 5.77 5.55 -8.89
C MET A 180 5.80 5.59 -7.36
N PHE A 181 5.08 4.68 -6.70
CA PHE A 181 5.13 4.56 -5.23
C PHE A 181 6.54 4.25 -4.72
N ALA A 182 7.26 3.34 -5.39
CA ALA A 182 8.62 2.98 -5.00
C ALA A 182 9.59 4.16 -5.12
N VAL A 183 9.47 4.96 -6.19
CA VAL A 183 10.24 6.20 -6.40
C VAL A 183 9.93 7.24 -5.31
N GLN A 184 8.65 7.47 -5.02
CA GLN A 184 8.20 8.41 -3.98
C GLN A 184 8.71 8.02 -2.59
N THR A 185 8.87 6.73 -2.31
CA THR A 185 9.28 6.20 -0.99
C THR A 185 10.74 5.75 -0.90
N ASP A 186 11.54 5.96 -1.94
CA ASP A 186 12.96 5.55 -2.08
C ASP A 186 13.19 4.05 -1.86
N LYS A 187 12.23 3.22 -2.26
CA LYS A 187 12.37 1.78 -2.15
C LYS A 187 13.21 1.24 -3.28
N VAL A 188 14.52 1.53 -3.22
CA VAL A 188 15.54 1.18 -4.22
C VAL A 188 15.34 -0.23 -4.75
N GLN A 189 15.20 -1.18 -3.83
CA GLN A 189 15.11 -2.57 -4.22
C GLN A 189 13.78 -2.95 -4.91
N ILE A 190 12.68 -2.21 -4.69
CA ILE A 190 11.42 -2.36 -5.44
C ILE A 190 11.52 -1.65 -6.80
N ILE A 191 12.22 -0.50 -6.86
CA ILE A 191 12.54 0.17 -8.12
C ILE A 191 13.33 -0.78 -9.02
N ASP A 192 14.37 -1.43 -8.47
CA ASP A 192 15.19 -2.39 -9.20
C ASP A 192 14.36 -3.55 -9.76
N ILE A 193 13.43 -4.10 -8.97
CA ILE A 193 12.49 -5.15 -9.44
C ILE A 193 11.61 -4.61 -10.58
N CYS A 194 11.02 -3.42 -10.43
CA CYS A 194 10.17 -2.85 -11.48
C CYS A 194 10.96 -2.68 -12.79
N LEU A 195 12.20 -2.20 -12.71
CA LEU A 195 13.05 -2.00 -13.87
C LEU A 195 13.48 -3.34 -14.50
N SER A 196 13.83 -4.35 -13.69
CA SER A 196 14.23 -5.67 -14.20
C SER A 196 13.07 -6.44 -14.83
N GLU A 197 11.84 -6.24 -14.34
CA GLU A 197 10.61 -6.86 -14.83
C GLU A 197 9.95 -6.04 -15.95
N ASN A 198 10.68 -5.10 -16.56
CA ASN A 198 10.24 -4.27 -17.69
C ASN A 198 8.93 -3.51 -17.43
N ALA A 199 8.75 -2.96 -16.22
CA ALA A 199 7.66 -2.03 -15.95
C ALA A 199 7.67 -0.87 -16.95
N ASP A 200 6.50 -0.45 -17.43
CA ASP A 200 6.39 0.72 -18.29
C ASP A 200 6.62 1.99 -17.45
N ILE A 201 7.83 2.51 -17.58
CA ILE A 201 8.34 3.67 -16.85
C ILE A 201 7.63 4.99 -17.23
N ASN A 202 6.93 5.00 -18.37
CA ASN A 202 6.30 6.20 -18.94
C ASN A 202 4.77 6.23 -18.75
N ILE A 203 4.20 5.28 -18.00
CA ILE A 203 2.81 5.38 -17.55
C ILE A 203 2.59 6.71 -16.82
N LYS A 204 1.42 7.32 -17.05
CA LYS A 204 1.01 8.57 -16.44
C LYS A 204 -0.09 8.34 -15.42
N ASP A 205 0.04 8.99 -14.27
CA ASP A 205 -1.04 9.09 -13.29
C ASP A 205 -2.16 10.04 -13.75
N ASN A 206 -3.19 10.23 -12.92
CA ASN A 206 -4.32 11.09 -13.23
C ASN A 206 -3.95 12.59 -13.38
N GLU A 207 -2.77 13.01 -12.92
CA GLU A 207 -2.22 14.34 -13.14
C GLU A 207 -1.33 14.42 -14.39
N GLY A 208 -1.20 13.33 -15.15
CA GLY A 208 -0.35 13.24 -16.33
C GLY A 208 1.13 13.02 -16.00
N LYS A 209 1.47 12.77 -14.73
CA LYS A 209 2.84 12.65 -14.25
C LYS A 209 3.34 11.22 -14.39
N THR A 210 4.54 11.06 -14.92
CA THR A 210 5.28 9.78 -14.95
C THR A 210 6.09 9.58 -13.66
N ALA A 211 6.74 8.43 -13.50
CA ALA A 211 7.63 8.15 -12.37
C ALA A 211 8.72 9.22 -12.16
N LEU A 212 9.17 9.90 -13.23
CA LEU A 212 10.13 11.01 -13.15
C LEU A 212 9.63 12.18 -12.30
N PHE A 213 8.34 12.51 -12.33
CA PHE A 213 7.80 13.61 -11.52
C PHE A 213 7.72 13.25 -10.04
N HIS A 214 7.59 11.96 -9.72
CA HIS A 214 7.53 11.46 -8.35
C HIS A 214 8.91 11.47 -7.67
N THR A 215 10.01 11.71 -8.39
CA THR A 215 11.36 11.86 -7.78
C THR A 215 11.50 13.15 -6.97
N ILE A 216 10.61 14.13 -7.17
CA ILE A 216 10.64 15.45 -6.53
C ILE A 216 9.42 15.70 -5.62
N SER A 217 8.62 14.69 -5.32
CA SER A 217 7.40 14.85 -4.50
C SER A 217 7.67 15.27 -3.06
N SER A 218 8.85 14.93 -2.52
CA SER A 218 9.25 15.25 -1.13
C SER A 218 9.53 16.74 -0.91
N PHE A 219 9.86 17.50 -1.95
CA PHE A 219 10.15 18.93 -1.81
C PHE A 219 8.94 19.73 -1.31
N GLY A 220 7.72 19.39 -1.72
CA GLY A 220 6.51 20.03 -1.20
C GLY A 220 6.30 19.79 0.30
N VAL A 221 6.70 18.62 0.80
CA VAL A 221 6.66 18.31 2.24
C VAL A 221 7.67 19.18 3.00
N LEU A 222 8.89 19.34 2.47
CA LEU A 222 9.91 20.22 3.07
C LEU A 222 9.44 21.67 3.16
N GLU A 223 8.75 22.18 2.14
CA GLU A 223 8.19 23.54 2.14
C GLU A 223 7.09 23.70 3.20
N ASN A 224 6.21 22.71 3.35
CA ASN A 224 5.18 22.71 4.40
C ASN A 224 5.80 22.67 5.81
N VAL A 225 6.80 21.80 6.02
CA VAL A 225 7.53 21.72 7.30
C VAL A 225 8.20 23.05 7.63
N LYS A 226 8.80 23.71 6.64
CA LYS A 226 9.38 25.05 6.80
C LYS A 226 8.33 26.06 7.26
N ALA A 227 7.20 26.13 6.57
CA ALA A 227 6.12 27.06 6.90
C ALA A 227 5.56 26.81 8.31
N MET A 228 5.32 25.55 8.68
CA MET A 228 4.86 25.18 10.03
C MET A 228 5.88 25.57 11.12
N THR A 229 7.18 25.40 10.83
CA THR A 229 8.26 25.77 11.77
C THR A 229 8.33 27.29 11.94
N GLU A 230 8.22 28.05 10.85
CA GLU A 230 8.17 29.51 10.89
C GLU A 230 6.94 30.03 11.65
N ASP A 231 5.79 29.39 11.49
CA ASP A 231 4.55 29.75 12.19
C ASP A 231 4.62 29.41 13.69
N MET A 232 5.15 28.24 14.06
CA MET A 232 5.28 27.82 15.46
C MET A 232 6.31 28.63 16.25
N PHE A 233 7.46 28.95 15.64
CA PHE A 233 8.59 29.55 16.35
C PHE A 233 8.85 31.03 15.99
N GLY A 234 8.11 31.60 15.04
CA GLY A 234 8.23 33.00 14.65
C GLY A 234 9.67 33.39 14.29
N ASP A 235 10.17 34.49 14.87
CA ASP A 235 11.56 34.92 14.64
C ASP A 235 12.61 33.93 15.21
N HIS A 236 12.23 33.07 16.16
CA HIS A 236 13.11 31.99 16.65
C HIS A 236 13.24 30.83 15.66
N ALA A 237 12.36 30.73 14.65
CA ALA A 237 12.51 29.77 13.55
C ALA A 237 13.70 30.07 12.63
N LYS A 238 14.18 31.32 12.64
CA LYS A 238 15.26 31.80 11.76
C LYS A 238 16.66 31.61 12.36
N THR A 239 16.77 30.83 13.43
CA THR A 239 18.07 30.46 14.00
C THR A 239 18.92 29.75 12.94
N ASP A 240 20.23 29.95 13.00
CA ASP A 240 21.16 29.35 12.04
C ASP A 240 21.05 27.82 12.04
N TYR A 241 20.73 27.21 13.19
CA TYR A 241 20.47 25.78 13.32
C TYR A 241 19.31 25.27 12.43
N ILE A 242 18.14 25.93 12.46
CA ILE A 242 16.98 25.49 11.67
C ILE A 242 17.25 25.73 10.18
N LYS A 243 17.90 26.84 9.83
CA LYS A 243 18.31 27.10 8.43
C LYS A 243 19.27 26.04 7.93
N ASP A 244 20.29 25.69 8.72
CA ASP A 244 21.28 24.68 8.37
C ASP A 244 20.65 23.30 8.24
N TYR A 245 19.78 22.91 9.17
CA TYR A 245 19.01 21.66 9.10
C TYR A 245 18.15 21.58 7.85
N MET A 246 17.41 22.65 7.52
CA MET A 246 16.55 22.68 6.33
C MET A 246 17.37 22.69 5.03
N ASN A 247 18.50 23.37 5.00
CA ASN A 247 19.43 23.34 3.87
C ASN A 247 20.01 21.94 3.68
N GLN A 248 20.41 21.27 4.76
CA GLN A 248 20.88 19.89 4.73
C GLN A 248 19.80 18.96 4.19
N LYS A 249 18.57 19.05 4.70
CA LYS A 249 17.45 18.22 4.22
C LYS A 249 17.11 18.48 2.76
N LYS A 250 17.13 19.73 2.31
CA LYS A 250 16.95 20.06 0.89
C LYS A 250 18.05 19.44 0.03
N MET A 251 19.31 19.46 0.50
CA MET A 251 20.42 18.84 -0.23
C MET A 251 20.29 17.32 -0.30
N GLU A 252 19.95 16.65 0.81
CA GLU A 252 19.70 15.20 0.85
C GLU A 252 18.60 14.78 -0.13
N GLU A 253 17.48 15.51 -0.16
CA GLU A 253 16.39 15.26 -1.13
C GLU A 253 16.80 15.58 -2.58
N THR A 254 17.70 16.55 -2.77
CA THR A 254 18.25 16.88 -4.09
C THR A 254 19.13 15.77 -4.63
N ASP A 255 20.05 15.25 -3.81
CA ASP A 255 20.93 14.14 -4.19
C ASP A 255 20.11 12.88 -4.46
N ARG A 256 19.09 12.61 -3.65
CA ARG A 256 18.12 11.54 -3.89
C ARG A 256 17.40 11.71 -5.22
N ALA A 257 16.81 12.88 -5.48
CA ALA A 257 16.08 13.14 -6.71
C ALA A 257 16.98 12.97 -7.93
N ILE A 258 18.20 13.53 -7.91
CA ILE A 258 19.18 13.41 -9.00
C ILE A 258 19.52 11.93 -9.26
N ARG A 259 19.78 11.14 -8.22
CA ARG A 259 20.08 9.71 -8.33
C ARG A 259 18.93 8.97 -9.03
N LEU A 260 17.70 9.19 -8.58
CA LEU A 260 16.52 8.52 -9.14
C LEU A 260 16.22 8.98 -10.57
N ILE A 261 16.36 10.28 -10.89
CA ILE A 261 16.18 10.79 -12.25
C ILE A 261 17.17 10.13 -13.20
N LYS A 262 18.45 10.07 -12.83
CA LYS A 262 19.48 9.42 -13.66
C LYS A 262 19.18 7.95 -13.90
N LEU A 263 18.80 7.22 -12.84
CA LEU A 263 18.41 5.81 -12.93
C LEU A 263 17.22 5.62 -13.86
N LEU A 264 16.16 6.43 -13.73
CA LEU A 264 14.95 6.29 -14.55
C LEU A 264 15.23 6.65 -16.02
N VAL A 265 15.94 7.76 -16.28
CA VAL A 265 16.31 8.17 -17.64
C VAL A 265 17.23 7.15 -18.31
N SER A 266 18.20 6.56 -17.59
CA SER A 266 19.04 5.50 -18.16
C SER A 266 18.27 4.23 -18.51
N ASN A 267 17.08 4.04 -17.92
CA ASN A 267 16.17 2.93 -18.21
C ASN A 267 15.00 3.33 -19.13
N GLY A 268 15.12 4.45 -19.87
CA GLY A 268 14.15 4.82 -20.91
C GLY A 268 13.01 5.72 -20.47
N ALA A 269 13.10 6.34 -19.30
CA ALA A 269 12.15 7.39 -18.93
C ALA A 269 12.29 8.62 -19.84
N ASP A 270 11.18 9.12 -20.35
CA ASP A 270 11.14 10.32 -21.18
C ASP A 270 11.33 11.58 -20.31
N ILE A 271 12.53 12.16 -20.34
CA ILE A 271 12.88 13.40 -19.63
C ILE A 271 12.02 14.61 -20.07
N ASN A 272 11.39 14.52 -21.24
CA ASN A 272 10.54 15.54 -21.83
C ASN A 272 9.05 15.31 -21.60
N ALA A 273 8.67 14.26 -20.87
CA ALA A 273 7.28 13.99 -20.54
C ALA A 273 6.61 15.23 -19.93
N GLN A 274 5.39 15.51 -20.39
CA GLN A 274 4.57 16.61 -19.88
C GLN A 274 3.42 16.08 -19.03
N ASP A 275 3.18 16.73 -17.89
CA ASP A 275 1.99 16.53 -17.06
C ASP A 275 0.71 17.11 -17.73
N ASN A 276 -0.42 17.02 -17.04
CA ASN A 276 -1.69 17.58 -17.53
C ASN A 276 -1.69 19.11 -17.64
N LYS A 277 -0.72 19.82 -17.06
CA LYS A 277 -0.51 21.27 -17.22
C LYS A 277 0.47 21.60 -18.35
N GLY A 278 1.07 20.60 -18.98
CA GLY A 278 2.12 20.77 -19.99
C GLY A 278 3.50 21.05 -19.39
N ASN A 279 3.68 20.91 -18.08
CA ASN A 279 4.96 21.14 -17.43
C ASN A 279 5.87 19.91 -17.56
N THR A 280 7.15 20.14 -17.84
CA THR A 280 8.20 19.11 -17.78
C THR A 280 8.84 19.06 -16.40
N LEU A 281 9.60 18.00 -16.10
CA LEU A 281 10.37 17.92 -14.86
C LEU A 281 11.33 19.11 -14.67
N LEU A 282 11.96 19.58 -15.75
CA LEU A 282 12.82 20.76 -15.73
C LEU A 282 12.06 22.01 -15.26
N MET A 283 10.82 22.21 -15.72
CA MET A 283 9.99 23.33 -15.29
C MET A 283 9.70 23.30 -13.79
N TYR A 284 9.44 22.11 -13.23
CA TYR A 284 9.28 21.93 -11.79
C TYR A 284 10.57 22.22 -11.01
N ALA A 285 11.73 21.74 -11.48
CA ALA A 285 13.02 22.02 -10.83
C ALA A 285 13.32 23.53 -10.77
N ILE A 286 12.92 24.28 -11.82
CA ILE A 286 13.02 25.75 -11.87
C ILE A 286 12.09 26.40 -10.85
N GLU A 287 10.83 25.94 -10.75
CA GLU A 287 9.86 26.44 -9.77
C GLU A 287 10.35 26.24 -8.33
N LEU A 288 10.98 25.10 -8.05
CA LEU A 288 11.63 24.77 -6.77
C LEU A 288 12.91 25.58 -6.48
N ARG A 289 13.41 26.34 -7.47
CA ARG A 289 14.65 27.12 -7.41
C ARG A 289 15.81 26.26 -6.88
N ASN A 290 15.95 25.06 -7.44
CA ASN A 290 16.94 24.09 -7.02
C ASN A 290 18.05 23.99 -8.07
N GLU A 291 19.04 24.88 -8.00
CA GLU A 291 20.13 24.96 -9.00
C GLU A 291 20.89 23.63 -9.20
N PRO A 292 21.30 22.89 -8.15
CA PRO A 292 21.93 21.59 -8.35
C PRO A 292 21.05 20.61 -9.14
N LEU A 293 19.75 20.53 -8.82
CA LEU A 293 18.81 19.68 -9.55
C LEU A 293 18.63 20.12 -11.00
N ILE A 294 18.47 21.43 -11.25
CA ILE A 294 18.35 22.01 -12.59
C ILE A 294 19.58 21.64 -13.43
N ASN A 295 20.78 21.85 -12.89
CA ASN A 295 22.03 21.59 -13.59
C ASN A 295 22.18 20.11 -13.97
N GLU A 296 21.83 19.20 -13.07
CA GLU A 296 21.88 17.76 -13.37
C GLU A 296 20.82 17.32 -14.38
N ILE A 297 19.62 17.90 -14.34
CA ILE A 297 18.59 17.65 -15.37
C ILE A 297 19.07 18.15 -16.74
N LEU A 298 19.69 19.33 -16.82
CA LEU A 298 20.20 19.88 -18.09
C LEU A 298 21.30 19.02 -18.72
N LYS A 299 22.13 18.34 -17.91
CA LYS A 299 23.13 17.38 -18.40
C LYS A 299 22.51 16.17 -19.11
N LEU A 300 21.24 15.87 -18.85
CA LEU A 300 20.47 14.83 -19.55
C LEU A 300 19.88 15.34 -20.88
N ASN A 301 20.22 16.56 -21.30
CA ASN A 301 19.82 17.22 -22.55
C ASN A 301 18.30 17.20 -22.85
N PRO A 302 17.44 17.66 -21.91
CA PRO A 302 16.02 17.85 -22.18
C PRO A 302 15.78 18.93 -23.25
N ASP A 303 14.62 18.88 -23.90
CA ASP A 303 14.16 19.95 -24.77
C ASP A 303 13.62 21.13 -23.94
N VAL A 304 14.43 22.17 -23.86
CA VAL A 304 14.12 23.41 -23.14
C VAL A 304 13.07 24.28 -23.83
N ASN A 305 12.68 23.96 -25.07
CA ASN A 305 11.74 24.75 -25.87
C ASN A 305 10.29 24.25 -25.78
N ILE A 306 10.06 23.14 -25.06
CA ILE A 306 8.71 22.65 -24.78
C ILE A 306 7.92 23.72 -24.06
N LYS A 307 6.70 23.98 -24.55
CA LYS A 307 5.77 24.94 -23.95
C LYS A 307 4.74 24.22 -23.09
N ASN A 308 4.51 24.73 -21.89
CA ASN A 308 3.37 24.30 -21.09
C ASN A 308 2.05 24.89 -21.62
N LYS A 309 0.92 24.53 -20.99
CA LYS A 309 -0.41 25.04 -21.39
C LYS A 309 -0.57 26.55 -21.20
N LYS A 310 0.32 27.21 -20.45
CA LYS A 310 0.40 28.68 -20.34
C LYS A 310 1.27 29.32 -21.43
N GLY A 311 1.81 28.52 -22.36
CA GLY A 311 2.67 28.98 -23.45
C GLY A 311 4.12 29.29 -23.05
N LYS A 312 4.52 29.00 -21.79
CA LYS A 312 5.86 29.28 -21.27
C LYS A 312 6.80 28.11 -21.49
N THR A 313 8.03 28.41 -21.90
CA THR A 313 9.15 27.47 -21.92
C THR A 313 9.88 27.43 -20.57
N ALA A 314 10.78 26.45 -20.38
CA ALA A 314 11.65 26.40 -19.20
C ALA A 314 12.49 27.69 -19.07
N ASN A 315 12.97 28.23 -20.20
CA ASN A 315 13.70 29.50 -20.24
C ASN A 315 12.85 30.69 -19.83
N ASP A 316 11.57 30.73 -20.23
CA ASP A 316 10.66 31.81 -19.82
C ASP A 316 10.41 31.77 -18.32
N MET A 317 10.20 30.58 -17.76
CA MET A 317 10.05 30.40 -16.31
C MET A 317 11.32 30.78 -15.55
N ALA A 318 12.50 30.37 -16.01
CA ALA A 318 13.76 30.71 -15.34
C ALA A 318 13.99 32.23 -15.26
N LYS A 319 13.68 32.97 -16.34
CA LYS A 319 13.78 34.44 -16.36
C LYS A 319 12.90 35.11 -15.32
N GLU A 320 11.67 34.62 -15.13
CA GLU A 320 10.74 35.17 -14.13
C GLU A 320 11.27 35.04 -12.70
N TYR A 321 12.07 34.01 -12.44
CA TYR A 321 12.70 33.77 -11.14
C TYR A 321 14.13 34.32 -11.04
N GLY A 322 14.63 35.01 -12.07
CA GLY A 322 15.96 35.64 -12.06
C GLY A 322 17.12 34.70 -12.43
N TYR A 323 16.85 33.52 -12.97
CA TYR A 323 17.86 32.54 -13.39
C TYR A 323 18.02 32.51 -14.91
N LYS A 324 19.21 32.10 -15.38
CA LYS A 324 19.46 31.78 -16.78
C LYS A 324 19.85 30.31 -16.90
N ILE A 325 19.14 29.58 -17.75
CA ILE A 325 19.52 28.22 -18.15
C ILE A 325 20.50 28.37 -19.31
N VAL A 326 21.72 27.89 -19.13
CA VAL A 326 22.75 27.85 -20.18
C VAL A 326 23.02 26.39 -20.49
N LYS A 327 22.96 26.03 -21.78
CA LYS A 327 23.27 24.67 -22.27
C LYS A 327 24.76 24.38 -22.19
#